data_AF-A0A091MIK6-F1
#
_entry.id   AF-A0A091MIK6-F1
#
_cell.length_a   1.000
_cell.length_b   1.000
_cell.length_c   1.000
_cell.angle_alpha   90.00
_cell.angle_beta   90.00
_cell.angle_gamma   90.00
#
_symmetry.space_group_name_H-M   'P 1'
#
loop_
_entity.id
_entity.type
_entity.pdbx_description
1 polymer ?
#
loop_
_entity_poly.entity_id
_entity_poly.type
_entity_poly.pdbx_seq_one_letter_code
_entity_poly.pdbx_strand_id
1 'polypeptide(L)'
;GLESPSHALRADADPWASSATTTCVTLAEPHRYDRDLEIILYPCEPHHPHLVIEDGTMTYPEYEAHIRSRRDYVRIARKDCSGERQVAFVQRRFHKDIFPNPVLMLNFCPEAEGVPGDLQSVTREFIFLIDRSGTTSRPDLDKVKEALLVALKSLPSGTLLNVASFGADVKPLFPSSRLCSNETLQRACEHLTGLQVDTGSTNLLAALGWALAQP
;
A
#
# COMPACT_ATOMS: atom_id res chain seq x y z
N GLY A 1 -2.51 4.98 -23.55
CA GLY A 1 -2.65 3.62 -24.13
C GLY A 1 -3.59 2.80 -23.29
N LEU A 2 -4.26 1.81 -23.90
CA LEU A 2 -5.22 0.93 -23.24
C LEU A 2 -4.93 -0.51 -23.68
N GLU A 3 -4.92 -1.43 -22.73
CA GLU A 3 -4.74 -2.86 -22.98
C GLU A 3 -5.64 -3.66 -22.03
N SER A 4 -6.02 -4.86 -22.44
CA SER A 4 -6.64 -5.83 -21.56
C SER A 4 -6.19 -7.23 -21.96
N PRO A 5 -5.54 -7.98 -21.07
CA PRO A 5 -5.17 -9.38 -21.32
C PRO A 5 -6.37 -10.32 -21.20
N SER A 6 -7.48 -9.86 -20.60
CA SER A 6 -8.62 -10.69 -20.22
C SER A 6 -9.79 -10.64 -21.21
N HIS A 7 -10.12 -9.45 -21.72
CA HIS A 7 -11.29 -9.17 -22.54
C HIS A 7 -10.97 -8.22 -23.69
N ALA A 8 -11.67 -8.37 -24.82
CA ALA A 8 -11.59 -7.41 -25.91
C ALA A 8 -12.27 -6.10 -25.51
N LEU A 9 -11.58 -4.98 -25.70
CA LEU A 9 -12.06 -3.63 -25.37
C LEU A 9 -12.34 -2.82 -26.62
N ARG A 10 -13.24 -1.85 -26.50
CA ARG A 10 -13.43 -0.74 -27.45
C ARG A 10 -13.15 0.55 -26.71
N ALA A 11 -12.34 1.40 -27.32
CA ALA A 11 -12.09 2.75 -26.83
C ALA A 11 -12.79 3.70 -27.80
N ASP A 12 -13.86 4.31 -27.33
CA ASP A 12 -14.64 5.28 -28.09
C ASP A 12 -14.25 6.69 -27.63
N ALA A 13 -14.06 7.58 -28.60
CA ALA A 13 -13.93 9.00 -28.39
C ALA A 13 -15.17 9.68 -28.95
N ASP A 14 -15.71 10.68 -28.24
CA ASP A 14 -16.82 11.47 -28.75
C ASP A 14 -16.34 12.23 -30.02
N PRO A 15 -16.95 11.99 -31.20
CA PRO A 15 -16.54 12.64 -32.44
C PRO A 15 -16.72 14.16 -32.44
N TRP A 16 -17.44 14.71 -31.45
CA TRP A 16 -17.67 16.15 -31.28
C TRP A 16 -16.86 16.75 -30.12
N ALA A 17 -16.05 15.95 -29.42
CA ALA A 17 -15.26 16.45 -28.32
C ALA A 17 -14.19 17.44 -28.81
N SER A 18 -14.15 18.62 -28.20
CA SER A 18 -13.12 19.63 -28.44
C SER A 18 -11.76 19.29 -27.83
N SER A 19 -11.68 18.19 -27.06
CA SER A 19 -10.46 17.71 -26.42
C SER A 19 -10.55 16.19 -26.19
N ALA A 20 -9.43 15.47 -26.37
CA ALA A 20 -9.32 14.04 -26.08
C ALA A 20 -9.08 13.75 -24.58
N THR A 21 -9.58 14.61 -23.69
CA THR A 21 -9.46 14.49 -22.22
C THR A 21 -10.31 13.37 -21.63
N THR A 22 -11.28 12.86 -22.39
CA THR A 22 -12.21 11.83 -21.95
C THR A 22 -12.26 10.73 -23.00
N THR A 23 -12.08 9.49 -22.55
CA THR A 23 -12.17 8.29 -23.38
C THR A 23 -13.16 7.35 -22.72
N CYS A 24 -14.15 6.89 -23.48
CA CYS A 24 -15.06 5.86 -23.02
C CYS A 24 -14.47 4.50 -23.36
N VAL A 25 -14.36 3.62 -22.37
CA VAL A 25 -13.88 2.24 -22.57
C VAL A 25 -15.05 1.31 -22.33
N THR A 26 -15.41 0.54 -23.35
CA THR A 26 -16.47 -0.49 -23.26
C THR A 26 -15.90 -1.86 -23.58
N LEU A 27 -16.54 -2.90 -23.07
CA LEU A 27 -16.23 -4.26 -23.51
C LEU A 27 -16.75 -4.44 -24.94
N ALA A 28 -15.94 -5.03 -25.82
CA ALA A 28 -16.36 -5.34 -27.17
C ALA A 28 -17.50 -6.37 -27.20
N GLU A 29 -17.60 -7.19 -26.16
CA GLU A 29 -18.60 -8.23 -25.93
C GLU A 29 -19.08 -8.18 -24.48
N PRO A 30 -20.35 -8.53 -24.19
CA PRO A 30 -20.86 -8.56 -22.82
C PRO A 30 -20.07 -9.50 -21.90
N HIS A 31 -19.79 -9.05 -20.68
CA HIS A 31 -19.07 -9.86 -19.69
C HIS A 31 -19.89 -11.10 -19.28
N ARG A 32 -19.25 -12.28 -19.34
CA ARG A 32 -19.91 -13.56 -19.00
C ARG A 32 -19.77 -13.94 -17.53
N TYR A 33 -18.98 -13.18 -16.76
CA TYR A 33 -18.72 -13.40 -15.33
C TYR A 33 -18.10 -14.77 -15.02
N ASP A 34 -17.35 -15.32 -15.99
CA ASP A 34 -16.62 -16.58 -15.91
C ASP A 34 -15.15 -16.38 -15.51
N ARG A 35 -14.65 -15.14 -15.53
CA ARG A 35 -13.30 -14.72 -15.11
C ARG A 35 -13.29 -13.24 -14.75
N ASP A 36 -12.19 -12.79 -14.17
CA ASP A 36 -12.00 -11.38 -13.80
C ASP A 36 -11.70 -10.50 -15.02
N LEU A 37 -12.15 -9.24 -14.96
CA LEU A 37 -11.86 -8.20 -15.95
C LEU A 37 -10.61 -7.43 -15.52
N GLU A 38 -9.57 -7.51 -16.33
CA GLU A 38 -8.32 -6.78 -16.17
C GLU A 38 -8.17 -5.73 -17.27
N ILE A 39 -8.01 -4.46 -16.87
CA ILE A 39 -7.79 -3.32 -17.77
C ILE A 39 -6.51 -2.60 -17.34
N ILE A 40 -5.59 -2.43 -18.27
CA ILE A 40 -4.31 -1.75 -18.07
C ILE A 40 -4.35 -0.40 -18.80
N LEU A 41 -4.20 0.67 -18.03
CA LEU A 41 -4.18 2.04 -18.52
C LEU A 41 -2.74 2.57 -18.52
N TYR A 42 -2.30 3.08 -19.66
CA TYR A 42 -1.00 3.71 -19.86
C TYR A 42 -1.19 5.22 -20.06
N PRO A 43 -1.31 6.02 -18.98
CA PRO A 43 -1.50 7.46 -19.10
C PRO A 43 -0.23 8.14 -19.63
N CYS A 44 -0.40 9.15 -20.49
CA CYS A 44 0.73 9.95 -20.99
C CYS A 44 1.29 10.90 -19.91
N GLU A 45 0.46 11.29 -18.95
CA GLU A 45 0.81 12.21 -17.87
C GLU A 45 0.58 11.51 -16.51
N PRO A 46 1.39 10.51 -16.13
CA PRO A 46 1.12 9.66 -14.96
C PRO A 46 1.02 10.43 -13.64
N HIS A 47 1.53 11.67 -13.59
CA HIS A 47 1.52 12.51 -12.40
C HIS A 47 0.30 13.42 -12.27
N HIS A 48 -0.56 13.46 -13.28
CA HIS A 48 -1.82 14.17 -13.21
C HIS A 48 -2.90 13.29 -12.55
N PRO A 49 -3.87 13.87 -11.84
CA PRO A 49 -4.98 13.12 -11.28
C PRO A 49 -5.84 12.52 -12.41
N HIS A 50 -6.12 11.22 -12.33
CA HIS A 50 -7.00 10.53 -13.27
C HIS A 50 -8.29 10.14 -12.56
N LEU A 51 -9.41 10.36 -13.25
CA LEU A 51 -10.73 9.97 -12.80
C LEU A 51 -11.24 8.82 -13.66
N VAL A 52 -11.61 7.72 -13.02
CA VAL A 52 -12.30 6.60 -13.66
C VAL A 52 -13.69 6.50 -13.04
N ILE A 53 -14.71 6.47 -13.88
CA ILE A 53 -16.10 6.33 -13.47
C ILE A 53 -16.66 5.08 -14.13
N GLU A 54 -17.27 4.21 -13.33
CA GLU A 54 -18.16 3.17 -13.80
C GLU A 54 -19.59 3.60 -13.45
N ASP A 55 -20.45 3.82 -14.45
CA ASP A 55 -21.77 4.45 -14.25
C ASP A 55 -22.79 3.57 -13.49
N GLY A 56 -22.47 2.29 -13.30
CA GLY A 56 -23.39 1.31 -12.73
C GLY A 56 -24.50 0.91 -13.71
N THR A 57 -25.28 -0.10 -13.32
CA THR A 57 -26.34 -0.71 -14.15
C THR A 57 -27.70 -0.01 -14.01
N MET A 58 -27.85 0.93 -13.08
CA MET A 58 -29.11 1.65 -12.83
C MET A 58 -28.86 3.14 -12.65
N THR A 59 -29.77 3.95 -13.17
CA THR A 59 -29.84 5.36 -12.79
C THR A 59 -30.29 5.52 -11.34
N TYR A 60 -30.00 6.67 -10.72
CA TYR A 60 -30.44 6.93 -9.35
C TYR A 60 -31.96 6.72 -9.12
N PRO A 61 -32.88 7.20 -9.99
CA PRO A 61 -34.31 6.95 -9.82
C PRO A 61 -34.69 5.47 -9.91
N GLU A 62 -34.05 4.70 -10.79
CA GLU A 62 -34.28 3.26 -10.93
C GLU A 62 -33.79 2.50 -9.71
N TYR A 63 -32.60 2.85 -9.19
CA TYR A 63 -32.07 2.28 -7.96
C TYR A 63 -32.97 2.60 -6.76
N GLU A 64 -33.45 3.84 -6.65
CA GLU A 64 -34.37 4.25 -5.59
C GLU A 64 -35.67 3.44 -5.63
N ALA A 65 -36.28 3.29 -6.81
CA ALA A 65 -37.47 2.48 -7.01
C ALA A 65 -37.20 1.00 -6.69
N HIS A 66 -36.05 0.46 -7.10
CA HIS A 66 -35.62 -0.90 -6.80
C HIS A 66 -35.56 -1.13 -5.28
N ILE A 67 -34.88 -0.26 -4.53
CA ILE A 67 -34.77 -0.37 -3.07
C ILE A 67 -36.14 -0.25 -2.39
N ARG A 68 -36.96 0.73 -2.81
CA ARG A 68 -38.31 0.93 -2.25
C ARG A 68 -39.24 -0.26 -2.48
N SER A 69 -39.04 -1.02 -3.55
CA SER A 69 -39.83 -2.22 -3.83
C SER A 69 -39.50 -3.41 -2.92
N ARG A 70 -38.35 -3.40 -2.23
CA ARG A 70 -37.89 -4.55 -1.45
C ARG A 70 -38.68 -4.74 -0.16
N ARG A 71 -39.04 -5.97 0.15
CA ARG A 71 -39.84 -6.33 1.35
C ARG A 71 -39.14 -5.97 2.67
N ASP A 72 -37.82 -6.12 2.74
CA ASP A 72 -37.00 -5.80 3.91
C ASP A 72 -36.94 -4.28 4.16
N TYR A 73 -36.78 -3.48 3.09
CA TYR A 73 -36.86 -2.03 3.15
C TYR A 73 -38.26 -1.55 3.57
N VAL A 74 -39.32 -2.06 2.94
CA VAL A 74 -40.72 -1.70 3.26
C VAL A 74 -41.04 -1.96 4.74
N ARG A 75 -40.52 -3.05 5.32
CA ARG A 75 -40.71 -3.35 6.74
C ARG A 75 -40.06 -2.31 7.66
N ILE A 76 -38.87 -1.84 7.29
CA ILE A 76 -38.14 -0.82 8.03
C ILE A 76 -38.84 0.53 7.87
N ALA A 77 -39.16 0.93 6.64
CA ALA A 77 -39.84 2.18 6.33
C ALA A 77 -41.17 2.33 7.07
N ARG A 78 -41.96 1.25 7.21
CA ARG A 78 -43.22 1.26 7.98
C ARG A 78 -43.05 1.51 9.48
N LYS A 79 -41.88 1.20 10.04
CA LYS A 79 -41.57 1.31 11.48
C LYS A 79 -40.65 2.49 11.80
N ASP A 80 -40.28 3.26 10.79
CA ASP A 80 -39.29 4.32 10.90
C ASP A 80 -39.99 5.67 10.88
N CYS A 81 -39.95 6.37 12.01
CA CYS A 81 -40.56 7.69 12.15
C CYS A 81 -39.60 8.83 11.78
N SER A 82 -38.28 8.60 11.78
CA SER A 82 -37.25 9.64 11.58
C SER A 82 -36.55 9.56 10.22
N GLY A 83 -36.64 8.44 9.51
CA GLY A 83 -35.93 8.22 8.24
C GLY A 83 -34.49 7.74 8.41
N GLU A 84 -33.93 7.82 9.61
CA GLU A 84 -32.56 7.38 9.91
C GLU A 84 -32.38 5.88 9.68
N ARG A 85 -33.39 5.06 9.96
CA ARG A 85 -33.30 3.61 9.76
C ARG A 85 -33.34 3.26 8.28
N GLN A 86 -34.07 4.03 7.47
CA GLN A 86 -34.06 3.90 6.01
C GLN A 86 -32.69 4.27 5.44
N VAL A 87 -32.08 5.38 5.89
CA VAL A 87 -30.73 5.78 5.46
C VAL A 87 -29.69 4.73 5.85
N ALA A 88 -29.70 4.26 7.11
CA ALA A 88 -28.80 3.22 7.57
C ALA A 88 -28.97 1.90 6.81
N PHE A 89 -30.19 1.57 6.37
CA PHE A 89 -30.43 0.42 5.52
C PHE A 89 -29.73 0.54 4.17
N VAL A 90 -29.87 1.68 3.48
CA VAL A 90 -29.22 1.92 2.18
C VAL A 90 -27.70 1.90 2.32
N GLN A 91 -27.15 2.58 3.34
CA GLN A 91 -25.71 2.61 3.60
C GLN A 91 -25.10 1.22 3.81
N ARG A 92 -25.79 0.35 4.56
CA ARG A 92 -25.37 -1.03 4.79
C ARG A 92 -25.41 -1.90 3.53
N ARG A 93 -26.01 -1.43 2.44
CA ARG A 93 -26.12 -2.17 1.20
C ARG A 93 -25.13 -1.76 0.13
N PHE A 94 -24.38 -0.67 0.29
CA PHE A 94 -23.42 -0.24 -0.74
C PHE A 94 -22.44 -1.35 -1.16
N HIS A 95 -21.95 -2.17 -0.22
CA HIS A 95 -21.08 -3.31 -0.54
C HIS A 95 -21.79 -4.49 -1.24
N LYS A 96 -23.12 -4.54 -1.23
CA LYS A 96 -23.95 -5.57 -1.89
C LYS A 96 -24.50 -5.10 -3.23
N ASP A 97 -24.72 -3.81 -3.35
CA ASP A 97 -25.29 -3.15 -4.52
C ASP A 97 -24.18 -2.41 -5.29
N ILE A 98 -23.02 -3.05 -5.46
CA ILE A 98 -21.90 -2.43 -6.20
C ILE A 98 -22.30 -2.24 -7.67
N PHE A 99 -22.88 -3.24 -8.32
CA PHE A 99 -23.25 -3.15 -9.75
C PHE A 99 -24.31 -2.08 -10.08
N PRO A 100 -25.35 -1.84 -9.26
CA PRO A 100 -26.32 -0.79 -9.56
C PRO A 100 -25.84 0.64 -9.27
N ASN A 101 -24.80 0.81 -8.45
CA ASN A 101 -24.33 2.13 -8.05
C ASN A 101 -23.14 2.55 -8.90
N PRO A 102 -23.05 3.84 -9.30
CA PRO A 102 -21.85 4.34 -9.93
C PRO A 102 -20.69 4.31 -8.94
N VAL A 103 -19.51 3.91 -9.42
CA VAL A 103 -18.27 3.88 -8.65
C VAL A 103 -17.28 4.83 -9.28
N LEU A 104 -16.61 5.63 -8.43
CA LEU A 104 -15.61 6.60 -8.83
C LEU A 104 -14.28 6.22 -8.20
N MET A 105 -13.27 6.05 -9.04
CA MET A 105 -11.88 5.85 -8.63
C MET A 105 -11.08 7.09 -9.00
N LEU A 106 -10.44 7.68 -7.98
CA LEU A 106 -9.47 8.75 -8.16
C LEU A 106 -8.07 8.15 -8.04
N ASN A 107 -7.29 8.20 -9.12
CA ASN A 107 -5.89 7.82 -9.11
C ASN A 107 -5.02 9.08 -9.09
N PHE A 108 -4.24 9.25 -8.04
CA PHE A 108 -3.34 10.38 -7.87
C PHE A 108 -1.94 9.87 -7.55
N CYS A 109 -1.02 10.07 -8.48
CA CYS A 109 0.39 9.74 -8.31
C CYS A 109 1.19 11.05 -8.36
N PRO A 110 1.30 11.81 -7.26
CA PRO A 110 1.95 13.12 -7.31
C PRO A 110 3.36 12.99 -7.90
N GLU A 111 3.75 13.93 -8.74
CA GLU A 111 5.17 14.16 -8.99
C GLU A 111 5.74 14.65 -7.66
N ALA A 112 6.41 13.76 -6.94
CA ALA A 112 7.30 14.22 -5.89
C ALA A 112 8.37 14.99 -6.64
N GLU A 113 8.23 16.32 -6.73
CA GLU A 113 9.31 17.19 -7.17
C GLU A 113 10.56 16.68 -6.48
N GLY A 114 11.61 16.39 -7.26
CA GLY A 114 12.90 16.10 -6.66
C GLY A 114 13.18 17.24 -5.71
N VAL A 115 13.14 16.99 -4.40
CA VAL A 115 13.53 17.97 -3.38
C VAL A 115 14.79 18.64 -3.92
N PRO A 116 14.92 19.97 -3.98
CA PRO A 116 16.09 20.61 -4.55
C PRO A 116 17.35 20.07 -3.85
N GLY A 117 18.02 19.13 -4.49
CA GLY A 117 18.95 18.22 -3.84
C GLY A 117 18.99 16.88 -4.56
N ASP A 118 20.19 16.39 -4.83
CA ASP A 118 20.38 15.02 -5.31
C ASP A 118 19.65 14.07 -4.33
N LEU A 119 18.91 13.06 -4.79
CA LEU A 119 18.33 12.05 -3.88
C LEU A 119 19.43 11.36 -3.05
N GLN A 120 20.67 11.39 -3.55
CA GLN A 120 21.90 10.99 -2.84
C GLN A 120 22.34 11.98 -1.75
N SER A 121 21.82 13.21 -1.75
CA SER A 121 22.07 14.25 -0.75
C SER A 121 21.10 14.20 0.44
N VAL A 122 19.96 13.52 0.30
CA VAL A 122 19.06 13.25 1.42
C VAL A 122 19.67 12.14 2.27
N THR A 123 20.34 12.53 3.36
CA THR A 123 20.89 11.59 4.32
C THR A 123 19.74 10.86 5.03
N ARG A 124 19.60 9.56 4.76
CA ARG A 124 18.69 8.67 5.48
C ARG A 124 19.45 7.99 6.61
N GLU A 125 18.79 7.71 7.72
CA GLU A 125 19.34 6.89 8.78
C GLU A 125 18.63 5.54 8.83
N PHE A 126 19.40 4.45 8.84
CA PHE A 126 18.90 3.09 9.01
C PHE A 126 19.50 2.48 10.27
N ILE A 127 18.63 2.05 11.18
CA ILE A 127 18.98 1.35 12.41
C ILE A 127 18.41 -0.07 12.33
N PHE A 128 19.27 -1.07 12.24
CA PHE A 128 18.85 -2.47 12.24
C PHE A 128 18.82 -3.01 13.68
N LEU A 129 17.61 -3.29 14.17
CA LEU A 129 17.41 -3.94 15.48
C LEU A 129 17.29 -5.46 15.29
N ILE A 130 18.23 -6.20 15.86
CA ILE A 130 18.32 -7.66 15.71
C ILE A 130 17.98 -8.32 17.05
N ASP A 131 16.83 -8.99 17.09
CA ASP A 131 16.43 -9.78 18.25
C ASP A 131 17.22 -11.08 18.30
N ARG A 132 17.98 -11.29 19.38
CA ARG A 132 18.78 -12.50 19.58
C ARG A 132 18.07 -13.56 20.41
N SER A 133 16.85 -13.33 20.89
CA SER A 133 16.17 -14.28 21.78
C SER A 133 15.90 -15.64 21.12
N GLY A 134 16.28 -16.72 21.80
CA GLY A 134 16.05 -18.08 21.36
C GLY A 134 14.62 -18.54 21.66
N THR A 135 13.72 -18.49 20.68
CA THR A 135 12.42 -19.19 20.74
C THR A 135 12.16 -19.96 19.46
N THR A 136 11.55 -21.14 19.57
CA THR A 136 11.26 -22.07 18.46
C THR A 136 10.36 -21.50 17.35
N SER A 137 9.69 -20.38 17.59
CA SER A 137 8.81 -19.69 16.63
C SER A 137 9.47 -18.55 15.83
N ARG A 138 10.73 -18.21 16.12
CA ARG A 138 11.43 -17.09 15.46
C ARG A 138 12.19 -17.55 14.21
N PRO A 139 12.39 -16.66 13.23
CA PRO A 139 13.19 -16.98 12.04
C PRO A 139 14.59 -17.44 12.46
N ASP A 140 15.10 -18.43 11.74
CA ASP A 140 16.47 -18.91 11.88
C ASP A 140 17.44 -17.71 11.79
N LEU A 141 18.27 -17.53 12.82
CA LEU A 141 19.20 -16.41 12.93
C LEU A 141 20.13 -16.37 11.72
N ASP A 142 20.47 -17.52 11.13
CA ASP A 142 21.31 -17.56 9.93
C ASP A 142 20.58 -16.99 8.71
N LYS A 143 19.27 -17.19 8.56
CA LYS A 143 18.48 -16.52 7.53
C LYS A 143 18.38 -15.02 7.76
N VAL A 144 18.31 -14.58 9.01
CA VAL A 144 18.33 -13.15 9.37
C VAL A 144 19.66 -12.52 8.99
N LYS A 145 20.79 -13.20 9.27
CA LYS A 145 22.12 -12.75 8.85
C LYS A 145 22.22 -12.61 7.34
N GLU A 146 21.77 -13.60 6.57
CA GLU A 146 21.77 -13.53 5.09
C GLU A 146 20.93 -12.36 4.56
N ALA A 147 19.71 -12.19 5.09
CA ALA A 147 18.84 -11.08 4.69
C ALA A 147 19.46 -9.71 5.02
N LEU A 148 20.07 -9.58 6.19
CA LEU A 148 20.75 -8.35 6.61
C LEU A 148 22.01 -8.07 5.79
N LEU A 149 22.76 -9.10 5.41
CA LEU A 149 23.91 -8.94 4.51
C LEU A 149 23.48 -8.36 3.16
N VAL A 150 22.35 -8.83 2.60
CA VAL A 150 21.78 -8.27 1.37
C VAL A 150 21.32 -6.83 1.58
N ALA A 151 20.61 -6.56 2.67
CA ALA A 151 20.10 -5.22 2.98
C ALA A 151 21.24 -4.20 3.14
N LEU A 152 22.28 -4.53 3.92
CA LEU A 152 23.45 -3.67 4.16
C LEU A 152 24.18 -3.33 2.86
N LYS A 153 24.38 -4.31 1.99
CA LYS A 153 25.05 -4.12 0.69
C LYS A 153 24.20 -3.34 -0.32
N SER A 154 22.89 -3.21 -0.08
CA SER A 154 21.96 -2.49 -0.95
C SER A 154 21.71 -1.05 -0.52
N LEU A 155 22.31 -0.61 0.59
CA LEU A 155 22.10 0.74 1.11
C LEU A 155 22.73 1.78 0.16
N PRO A 156 22.01 2.88 -0.17
CA PRO A 156 22.56 3.97 -0.96
C PRO A 156 23.76 4.64 -0.30
N SER A 157 24.64 5.24 -1.11
CA SER A 157 25.67 6.15 -0.64
C SER A 157 25.08 7.33 0.14
N GLY A 158 25.80 7.85 1.14
CA GLY A 158 25.34 8.98 1.97
C GLY A 158 24.38 8.60 3.10
N THR A 159 24.04 7.31 3.23
CA THR A 159 23.19 6.78 4.30
C THR A 159 23.95 6.70 5.62
N LEU A 160 23.31 7.04 6.74
CA LEU A 160 23.77 6.73 8.10
C LEU A 160 23.27 5.34 8.51
N LEU A 161 24.15 4.57 9.13
CA LEU A 161 23.91 3.18 9.49
C LEU A 161 24.27 2.93 10.96
N ASN A 162 23.40 2.23 11.67
CA ASN A 162 23.74 1.53 12.90
C ASN A 162 23.08 0.15 12.94
N VAL A 163 23.70 -0.78 13.65
CA VAL A 163 23.17 -2.13 13.87
C VAL A 163 23.20 -2.36 15.38
N ALA A 164 22.10 -2.78 15.97
CA ALA A 164 22.07 -3.14 17.38
C ALA A 164 21.43 -4.49 17.57
N SER A 165 22.08 -5.33 18.36
CA SER A 165 21.52 -6.60 18.79
C SER A 165 20.87 -6.42 20.16
N PHE A 166 19.71 -7.04 20.39
CA PHE A 166 19.03 -6.94 21.67
C PHE A 166 18.51 -8.28 22.17
N GLY A 167 18.50 -8.40 23.49
CA GLY A 167 17.92 -9.49 24.28
C GLY A 167 17.35 -8.86 25.54
N ALA A 168 17.94 -9.17 26.70
CA ALA A 168 17.63 -8.44 27.93
C ALA A 168 18.11 -6.98 27.88
N ASP A 169 19.29 -6.78 27.28
CA ASP A 169 19.93 -5.48 27.05
C ASP A 169 20.10 -5.20 25.56
N VAL A 170 20.28 -3.92 25.22
CA VAL A 170 20.57 -3.44 23.85
C VAL A 170 22.08 -3.27 23.71
N LYS A 171 22.65 -3.86 22.66
CA LYS A 171 24.07 -3.78 22.33
C LYS A 171 24.24 -3.21 20.93
N PRO A 172 24.41 -1.89 20.80
CA PRO A 172 24.68 -1.27 19.52
C PRO A 172 26.12 -1.54 19.05
N LEU A 173 26.28 -1.66 17.74
CA LEU A 173 27.57 -1.83 17.09
C LEU A 173 28.39 -0.54 17.16
N PHE A 174 27.73 0.60 16.99
CA PHE A 174 28.33 1.92 17.11
C PHE A 174 27.60 2.76 18.18
N PRO A 175 28.32 3.59 18.95
CA PRO A 175 27.70 4.50 19.91
C PRO A 175 26.71 5.48 19.28
N SER A 176 26.95 5.86 18.02
CA SER A 176 26.10 6.69 17.18
C SER A 176 26.15 6.18 15.75
N SER A 177 25.11 6.44 14.95
CA SER A 177 25.08 6.05 13.55
C SER A 177 26.24 6.65 12.76
N ARG A 178 26.76 5.88 11.80
CA ARG A 178 27.93 6.25 11.00
C ARG A 178 27.59 6.20 9.52
N LEU A 179 28.27 7.03 8.73
CA LEU A 179 28.13 6.96 7.27
C LEU A 179 28.43 5.56 6.76
N CYS A 180 27.61 5.11 5.82
CA CYS A 180 27.71 3.83 5.13
C CYS A 180 28.92 3.86 4.18
N SER A 181 30.12 3.72 4.75
CA SER A 181 31.37 3.52 4.04
C SER A 181 31.70 2.03 3.96
N ASN A 182 32.65 1.66 3.09
CA ASN A 182 33.16 0.29 3.03
C ASN A 182 33.66 -0.21 4.39
N GLU A 183 34.27 0.66 5.20
CA GLU A 183 34.76 0.33 6.55
C GLU A 183 33.60 0.08 7.55
N THR A 184 32.54 0.89 7.49
CA THR A 184 31.34 0.70 8.33
C THR A 184 30.62 -0.60 7.94
N LEU A 185 30.46 -0.84 6.64
CA LEU A 185 29.84 -2.06 6.11
C LEU A 185 30.64 -3.30 6.46
N GLN A 186 31.97 -3.26 6.36
CA GLN A 186 32.81 -4.39 6.75
C GLN A 186 32.62 -4.73 8.23
N ARG A 187 32.66 -3.72 9.12
CA ARG A 187 32.42 -3.92 10.55
C ARG A 187 31.01 -4.45 10.85
N ALA A 188 30.01 -3.99 10.12
CA ALA A 188 28.65 -4.52 10.24
C ALA A 188 28.55 -5.98 9.80
N CYS A 189 29.19 -6.36 8.68
CA CYS A 189 29.24 -7.75 8.21
C CYS A 189 29.98 -8.68 9.18
N GLU A 190 31.11 -8.23 9.74
CA GLU A 190 31.87 -8.97 10.75
C GLU A 190 31.04 -9.17 12.02
N HIS A 191 30.33 -8.12 12.46
CA HIS A 191 29.41 -8.21 13.60
C HIS A 191 28.30 -9.23 13.35
N LEU A 192 27.65 -9.19 12.17
CA LEU A 192 26.59 -10.14 11.79
C LEU A 192 27.07 -11.59 11.83
N THR A 193 28.27 -11.86 11.32
CA THR A 193 28.87 -13.20 11.31
C THR A 193 29.08 -13.72 12.74
N GLY A 194 29.44 -12.83 13.67
CA GLY A 194 29.65 -13.15 15.09
C GLY A 194 28.37 -13.26 15.93
N LEU A 195 27.18 -12.95 15.38
CA LEU A 195 25.94 -12.99 16.14
C LEU A 195 25.56 -14.42 16.53
N GLN A 196 25.28 -14.58 17.81
CA GLN A 196 24.77 -15.83 18.40
C GLN A 196 23.46 -15.57 19.14
N VAL A 197 22.63 -16.62 19.16
CA VAL A 197 21.37 -16.64 19.91
C VAL A 197 21.66 -16.41 21.39
N ASP A 198 20.87 -15.54 22.00
CA ASP A 198 20.82 -15.31 23.43
C ASP A 198 19.68 -16.16 24.02
N THR A 199 19.97 -16.89 25.10
CA THR A 199 18.96 -17.65 25.84
C THR A 199 18.21 -16.78 26.86
N GLY A 200 18.56 -15.50 26.97
CA GLY A 200 17.88 -14.52 27.82
C GLY A 200 16.49 -14.09 27.32
N SER A 201 15.82 -13.27 28.13
CA SER A 201 14.53 -12.64 27.79
C SER A 201 14.69 -11.59 26.67
N THR A 202 13.57 -11.14 26.11
CA THR A 202 13.53 -10.06 25.11
C THR A 202 13.00 -8.78 25.73
N ASN A 203 13.73 -7.67 25.57
CA ASN A 203 13.29 -6.33 25.98
C ASN A 203 13.17 -5.40 24.77
N LEU A 204 12.06 -5.54 24.04
CA LEU A 204 11.79 -4.71 22.85
C LEU A 204 11.62 -3.23 23.20
N LEU A 205 11.05 -2.92 24.37
CA LEU A 205 10.83 -1.54 24.80
C LEU A 205 12.17 -0.80 24.96
N ALA A 206 13.18 -1.44 25.56
CA ALA A 206 14.52 -0.87 25.67
C ALA A 206 15.17 -0.67 24.29
N ALA A 207 15.00 -1.62 23.36
CA ALA A 207 15.52 -1.52 22.00
C ALA A 207 14.91 -0.37 21.22
N LEU A 208 13.58 -0.22 21.27
CA LEU A 208 12.87 0.90 20.63
C LEU A 208 13.22 2.24 21.30
N GLY A 209 13.31 2.27 22.64
CA GLY A 209 13.73 3.47 23.38
C GLY A 209 15.14 3.93 23.00
N TRP A 210 16.08 3.00 22.84
CA TRP A 210 17.42 3.30 22.37
C TRP A 210 17.44 3.81 20.92
N ALA A 211 16.68 3.16 20.02
CA ALA A 211 16.64 3.52 18.60
C ALA A 211 16.00 4.90 18.37
N LEU A 212 14.92 5.23 19.09
CA LEU A 212 14.24 6.53 18.99
C LEU A 212 14.98 7.66 19.72
N ALA A 213 15.95 7.33 20.57
CA ALA A 213 16.82 8.30 21.22
C ALA A 213 18.09 8.62 20.40
N GLN A 214 18.26 8.00 19.22
CA GLN A 214 19.31 8.40 18.28
C GLN A 214 19.02 9.82 17.74
N PRO A 215 20.08 10.63 17.50
CA PRO A 215 19.95 12.04 17.11
C PRO A 215 19.37 12.26 15.71
#